data_AF-A0A955E960-F1
#
_entry.id   AF-A0A955E960-F1
#
_cell.length_a   1.000
_cell.length_b   1.000
_cell.length_c   1.000
_cell.angle_alpha   90.00
_cell.angle_beta   90.00
_cell.angle_gamma   90.00
#
_symmetry.space_group_name_H-M   'P 1'
#
loop_
_entity.id
_entity.type
_entity.pdbx_description
1 polymer ?
#
loop_
_entity_poly.entity_id
_entity_poly.type
_entity_poly.pdbx_seq_one_letter_code
_entity_poly.pdbx_strand_id
1 'polypeptide(L)'
;MKRPSSFVVLELGASRLAALEVASGKKGLRLTRAMERTHKDGPIADAQEYGRWMRQTLDEGAIGARDAIVALDRGEVIVKHLRLEGAGIDRGDLPGMVRLQMLRQLTFHPDDAAIDFSIEDEREGDGSASFGVVAAALPGERIGWLREALACAKLRAVSIGLKTDGVAALMRTSSSWRSGRVLAIGFGKRGADFVLMDSGRVVYSRGVDAVGDAGEAGNDEAFASWVATEARRTWMTHAVQPDAEQI
;
A
#
# COMPACT_ATOMS: atom_id res chain seq x y z
N MET A 1 -1.78 -16.00 31.62
CA MET A 1 -2.58 -15.10 30.76
C MET A 1 -1.73 -14.69 29.57
N LYS A 2 -2.07 -15.13 28.33
CA LYS A 2 -1.26 -14.85 27.13
C LYS A 2 -1.40 -13.35 26.81
N ARG A 3 -0.29 -12.61 26.73
CA ARG A 3 -0.32 -11.19 26.36
C ARG A 3 -0.98 -11.04 24.98
N PRO A 4 -1.85 -10.03 24.78
CA PRO A 4 -2.33 -9.72 23.43
C PRO A 4 -1.13 -9.44 22.53
N SER A 5 -1.13 -9.98 21.32
CA SER A 5 -0.11 -9.66 20.32
C SER A 5 -0.24 -8.19 19.95
N SER A 6 0.82 -7.41 20.11
CA SER A 6 0.90 -6.03 19.63
C SER A 6 1.85 -5.96 18.44
N PHE A 7 1.48 -5.13 17.48
CA PHE A 7 2.27 -4.81 16.30
C PHE A 7 2.28 -3.30 16.10
N VAL A 8 3.28 -2.80 15.38
CA VAL A 8 3.38 -1.41 14.97
C VAL A 8 3.11 -1.32 13.47
N VAL A 9 2.21 -0.45 13.07
CA VAL A 9 2.02 -0.07 11.66
C VAL A 9 2.87 1.16 11.40
N LEU A 10 3.70 1.11 10.35
CA LEU A 10 4.65 2.15 10.00
C LEU A 10 4.34 2.70 8.62
N GLU A 11 4.26 4.02 8.51
CA GLU A 11 4.35 4.76 7.25
C GLU A 11 5.72 5.45 7.22
N LEU A 12 6.52 5.10 6.21
CA LEU A 12 7.90 5.56 6.08
C LEU A 12 8.00 6.57 4.94
N GLY A 13 8.32 7.83 5.27
CA GLY A 13 8.73 8.84 4.30
C GLY A 13 10.21 9.18 4.47
N ALA A 14 10.81 9.78 3.44
CA ALA A 14 12.25 10.10 3.43
C ALA A 14 12.71 10.94 4.63
N SER A 15 11.86 11.82 5.16
CA SER A 15 12.11 12.62 6.37
C SER A 15 11.01 12.48 7.42
N ARG A 16 10.10 11.50 7.29
CA ARG A 16 8.90 11.41 8.13
C ARG A 16 8.65 9.98 8.54
N LEU A 17 8.20 9.80 9.77
CA LEU A 17 7.75 8.54 10.32
C LEU A 17 6.37 8.74 10.94
N ALA A 18 5.37 7.99 10.49
CA ALA A 18 4.13 7.80 11.25
C ALA A 18 4.09 6.36 11.78
N ALA A 19 3.68 6.21 13.03
CA ALA A 19 3.64 4.91 13.69
C ALA A 19 2.37 4.76 14.53
N LEU A 20 1.71 3.63 14.39
CA LEU A 20 0.52 3.24 15.15
C LEU A 20 0.80 1.92 15.86
N GLU A 21 0.78 1.91 17.20
CA GLU A 21 0.82 0.67 17.95
C GLU A 21 -0.59 0.13 18.12
N VAL A 22 -0.80 -1.11 17.68
CA VAL A 22 -2.10 -1.77 17.68
C VAL A 22 -2.00 -3.07 18.47
N ALA A 23 -2.92 -3.25 19.41
CA ALA A 23 -3.09 -4.50 20.15
C ALA A 23 -4.27 -5.28 19.56
N SER A 24 -4.06 -6.57 19.27
CA SER A 24 -5.14 -7.48 18.88
C SER A 24 -5.74 -8.16 20.12
N GLY A 25 -7.06 -8.16 20.23
CA GLY A 25 -7.80 -8.84 21.29
C GLY A 25 -9.08 -9.50 20.79
N LYS A 26 -9.83 -10.15 21.69
CA LYS A 26 -11.06 -10.89 21.34
C LYS A 26 -12.14 -10.04 20.66
N LYS A 27 -12.16 -8.72 20.92
CA LYS A 27 -13.15 -7.77 20.38
C LYS A 27 -12.63 -7.01 19.15
N GLY A 28 -11.49 -7.42 18.58
CA GLY A 28 -10.88 -6.76 17.44
C GLY A 28 -9.60 -6.01 17.80
N LEU A 29 -9.28 -5.02 16.97
CA LEU A 29 -8.07 -4.22 17.07
C LEU A 29 -8.28 -3.00 17.96
N ARG A 30 -7.28 -2.66 18.78
CA ARG A 30 -7.27 -1.43 19.58
C ARG A 30 -5.99 -0.67 19.32
N LEU A 31 -6.11 0.58 18.89
CA LEU A 31 -5.03 1.53 18.84
C LEU A 31 -4.60 1.87 20.28
N THR A 32 -3.35 1.59 20.63
CA THR A 32 -2.79 1.92 21.95
C THR A 32 -1.97 3.18 21.94
N ARG A 33 -1.27 3.44 20.82
CA ARG A 33 -0.44 4.64 20.63
C ARG A 33 -0.44 5.05 19.18
N ALA A 34 -0.35 6.35 18.95
CA ALA A 34 -0.15 6.93 17.64
C ALA A 34 0.88 8.04 17.75
N MET A 35 1.77 8.14 16.78
CA MET A 35 2.69 9.25 16.69
C MET A 35 3.04 9.55 15.25
N GLU A 36 3.50 10.77 15.06
CA GLU A 36 4.16 11.21 13.84
C GLU A 36 5.34 12.10 14.20
N ARG A 37 6.45 11.94 13.47
CA ARG A 37 7.64 12.79 13.57
C ARG A 37 8.22 13.08 12.19
N THR A 38 8.74 14.28 12.06
CA THR A 38 9.57 14.70 10.93
C THR A 38 11.01 14.83 11.42
N HIS A 39 11.96 14.29 10.67
CA HIS A 39 13.38 14.44 10.92
C HIS A 39 13.78 15.91 10.70
N LYS A 40 14.39 16.51 11.72
CA LYS A 40 14.70 17.95 11.76
C LYS A 40 15.76 18.37 10.74
N ASP A 41 16.69 17.48 10.42
CA ASP A 41 17.84 17.79 9.56
C ASP A 41 17.55 17.43 8.08
N GLY A 42 16.30 17.08 7.76
CA GLY A 42 15.86 16.75 6.41
C GLY A 42 15.79 15.24 6.12
N PRO A 43 15.73 14.86 4.83
CA PRO A 43 15.62 13.46 4.43
C PRO A 43 16.83 12.61 4.83
N ILE A 44 16.58 11.37 5.27
CA ILE A 44 17.62 10.38 5.58
C ILE A 44 17.59 9.29 4.50
N ALA A 45 18.61 9.26 3.65
CA ALA A 45 18.74 8.26 2.59
C ALA A 45 19.35 6.95 3.09
N ASP A 46 20.26 6.99 4.07
CA ASP A 46 20.92 5.80 4.62
C ASP A 46 19.93 4.97 5.48
N ALA A 47 19.79 3.69 5.16
CA ALA A 47 18.84 2.81 5.83
C ALA A 47 19.15 2.66 7.32
N GLN A 48 20.43 2.55 7.69
CA GLN A 48 20.84 2.31 9.06
C GLN A 48 20.65 3.54 9.95
N GLU A 49 20.98 4.73 9.42
CA GLU A 49 20.69 6.01 10.04
C GLU A 49 19.19 6.19 10.23
N TYR A 50 18.39 5.91 9.20
CA TYR A 50 16.93 5.95 9.27
C TYR A 50 16.42 5.00 10.36
N GLY A 51 16.94 3.78 10.43
CA GLY A 51 16.57 2.79 11.44
C GLY A 51 16.90 3.20 12.87
N ARG A 52 18.07 3.83 13.09
CA ARG A 52 18.45 4.39 14.40
C ARG A 52 17.51 5.53 14.81
N TRP A 53 17.24 6.46 13.89
CA TRP A 53 16.30 7.55 14.11
C TRP A 53 14.87 7.04 14.36
N MET A 54 14.43 6.03 13.61
CA MET A 54 13.15 5.37 13.79
C MET A 54 13.04 4.76 15.18
N ARG A 55 14.05 4.01 15.66
CA ARG A 55 14.02 3.45 17.02
C ARG A 55 13.91 4.51 18.09
N GLN A 56 14.76 5.54 18.01
CA GLN A 56 14.72 6.65 18.95
C GLN A 56 13.33 7.28 18.98
N THR A 57 12.76 7.55 17.80
CA THR A 57 11.41 8.10 17.67
C THR A 57 10.37 7.19 18.33
N LEU A 58 10.40 5.89 18.07
CA LEU A 58 9.47 4.93 18.68
C LEU A 58 9.64 4.84 20.21
N ASP A 59 10.87 4.95 20.73
CA ASP A 59 11.15 4.99 22.17
C ASP A 59 10.56 6.26 22.82
N GLU A 60 10.72 7.42 22.19
CA GLU A 60 10.13 8.68 22.66
C GLU A 60 8.59 8.65 22.63
N GLY A 61 7.99 7.96 21.64
CA GLY A 61 6.55 7.67 21.60
C GLY A 61 6.11 6.56 22.56
N ALA A 62 7.07 5.90 23.23
CA ALA A 62 6.91 4.72 24.05
C ALA A 62 6.15 3.57 23.33
N ILE A 63 6.35 3.43 22.02
CA ILE A 63 5.89 2.31 21.20
C ILE A 63 6.84 1.11 21.41
N GLY A 64 6.32 0.07 22.06
CA GLY A 64 7.10 -1.09 22.50
C GLY A 64 7.01 -2.30 21.57
N ALA A 65 6.01 -2.34 20.69
CA ALA A 65 5.84 -3.40 19.71
C ALA A 65 7.08 -3.57 18.81
N ARG A 66 7.36 -4.83 18.44
CA ARG A 66 8.54 -5.23 17.65
C ARG A 66 8.19 -5.83 16.31
N ASP A 67 6.97 -6.33 16.17
CA ASP A 67 6.45 -6.80 14.89
C ASP A 67 5.88 -5.61 14.12
N ALA A 68 6.39 -5.39 12.90
CA ALA A 68 6.11 -4.21 12.09
C ALA A 68 5.35 -4.57 10.81
N ILE A 69 4.26 -3.86 10.57
CA ILE A 69 3.57 -3.81 9.28
C ILE A 69 4.00 -2.51 8.61
N VAL A 70 4.63 -2.59 7.43
CA VAL A 70 5.03 -1.40 6.68
C VAL A 70 3.97 -1.09 5.63
N ALA A 71 3.46 0.14 5.64
CA ALA A 71 2.58 0.67 4.62
C ALA A 71 3.40 1.53 3.65
N LEU A 72 3.49 1.06 2.39
CA LEU A 72 4.18 1.75 1.31
C LEU A 72 3.24 2.62 0.49
N ASP A 73 3.82 3.63 -0.14
CA ASP A 73 3.12 4.52 -1.04
C ASP A 73 2.82 3.79 -2.35
N ARG A 74 1.67 4.09 -2.97
CA ARG A 74 1.27 3.42 -4.21
C ARG A 74 2.28 3.64 -5.35
N GLY A 75 3.04 4.74 -5.33
CA GLY A 75 4.08 5.04 -6.31
C GLY A 75 5.34 4.18 -6.18
N GLU A 76 5.57 3.53 -5.03
CA GLU A 76 6.73 2.66 -4.82
C GLU A 76 6.55 1.27 -5.44
N VAL A 77 5.30 0.84 -5.62
CA VAL A 77 4.96 -0.54 -6.02
C VAL A 77 4.28 -0.56 -7.38
N ILE A 78 4.70 -1.49 -8.25
CA ILE A 78 3.97 -1.80 -9.48
C ILE A 78 2.92 -2.85 -9.16
N VAL A 79 1.64 -2.50 -9.27
CA VAL A 79 0.51 -3.41 -9.05
C VAL A 79 -0.21 -3.66 -10.38
N LYS A 80 -0.53 -4.92 -10.69
CA LYS A 80 -1.20 -5.35 -11.91
C LYS A 80 -2.25 -6.42 -11.62
N HIS A 81 -3.41 -6.26 -12.25
CA HIS A 81 -4.39 -7.34 -12.39
C HIS A 81 -4.02 -8.13 -13.65
N LEU A 82 -3.80 -9.43 -13.50
CA LEU A 82 -3.44 -10.33 -14.59
C LEU A 82 -4.52 -11.40 -14.71
N ARG A 83 -4.88 -11.75 -15.95
CA ARG A 83 -5.67 -12.94 -16.27
C ARG A 83 -4.71 -14.00 -16.81
N LEU A 84 -4.64 -15.15 -16.16
CA LEU A 84 -3.80 -16.28 -16.55
C LEU A 84 -4.70 -17.44 -16.96
N GLU A 85 -4.59 -17.86 -18.22
CA GLU A 85 -5.46 -18.88 -18.80
C GLU A 85 -4.66 -19.91 -19.58
N GLY A 86 -5.10 -21.16 -19.58
CA GLY A 86 -4.46 -22.23 -20.33
C GLY A 86 -4.95 -23.62 -19.96
N ALA A 87 -4.71 -24.55 -20.87
CA ALA A 87 -5.02 -25.97 -20.64
C ALA A 87 -4.02 -26.56 -19.64
N GLY A 88 -4.52 -27.24 -18.62
CA GLY A 88 -3.70 -27.94 -17.63
C GLY A 88 -2.86 -27.06 -16.70
N ILE A 89 -3.14 -25.76 -16.61
CA ILE A 89 -2.52 -24.89 -15.59
C ILE A 89 -3.07 -25.30 -14.23
N ASP A 90 -2.17 -25.58 -13.29
CA ASP A 90 -2.54 -25.73 -11.89
C ASP A 90 -2.04 -24.54 -11.04
N ARG A 91 -2.47 -24.51 -9.77
CA ARG A 91 -2.08 -23.44 -8.84
C ARG A 91 -0.57 -23.37 -8.56
N GLY A 92 0.15 -24.48 -8.72
CA GLY A 92 1.60 -24.58 -8.55
C GLY A 92 2.38 -23.89 -9.66
N ASP A 93 1.80 -23.75 -10.85
CA ASP A 93 2.40 -23.04 -11.98
C ASP A 93 2.33 -21.50 -11.86
N LEU A 94 1.37 -21.00 -11.07
CA LEU A 94 1.06 -19.56 -10.97
C LEU A 94 2.27 -18.68 -10.61
N PRO A 95 3.14 -19.01 -9.64
CA PRO A 95 4.29 -18.16 -9.30
C PRO A 95 5.20 -17.91 -10.51
N GLY A 96 5.46 -18.93 -11.33
CA GLY A 96 6.27 -18.82 -12.54
C GLY A 96 5.60 -17.95 -13.60
N MET A 97 4.30 -18.18 -13.84
CA MET A 97 3.51 -17.41 -14.80
C MET A 97 3.38 -15.93 -14.43
N VAL A 98 3.05 -15.65 -13.17
CA VAL A 98 2.96 -14.28 -12.63
C VAL A 98 4.29 -13.58 -12.78
N ARG A 99 5.39 -14.23 -12.38
CA ARG A 99 6.73 -13.65 -12.52
C ARG A 99 6.99 -13.26 -13.97
N LEU A 100 6.81 -14.17 -14.93
CA LEU A 100 7.04 -13.92 -16.34
C LEU A 100 6.21 -12.75 -16.91
N GLN A 101 4.92 -12.66 -16.54
CA GLN A 101 4.06 -11.56 -16.97
C GLN A 101 4.48 -10.22 -16.34
N MET A 102 4.82 -10.23 -15.05
CA MET A 102 5.26 -9.03 -14.34
C MET A 102 6.57 -8.48 -14.88
N LEU A 103 7.55 -9.34 -15.23
CA LEU A 103 8.86 -8.89 -15.74
C LEU A 103 8.74 -7.99 -16.98
N ARG A 104 7.72 -8.20 -17.82
CA ARG A 104 7.47 -7.38 -19.02
C ARG A 104 6.92 -5.99 -18.72
N GLN A 105 6.47 -5.77 -17.48
CA GLN A 105 5.79 -4.55 -17.04
C GLN A 105 6.61 -3.74 -16.04
N LEU A 106 7.77 -4.24 -15.61
CA LEU A 106 8.64 -3.52 -14.69
C LEU A 106 9.33 -2.37 -15.41
N THR A 107 9.41 -1.23 -14.74
CA THR A 107 10.16 -0.05 -15.19
C THR A 107 11.56 0.01 -14.60
N PHE A 108 11.99 -1.04 -13.90
CA PHE A 108 13.27 -1.19 -13.23
C PHE A 108 13.85 -2.59 -13.49
N HIS A 109 15.11 -2.80 -13.12
CA HIS A 109 15.82 -4.03 -13.43
C HIS A 109 15.13 -5.26 -12.81
N PRO A 110 14.82 -6.30 -13.61
CA PRO A 110 13.96 -7.40 -13.19
C PRO A 110 14.63 -8.37 -12.19
N ASP A 111 15.96 -8.46 -12.22
CA ASP A 111 16.69 -9.52 -11.52
C ASP A 111 16.58 -9.43 -9.99
N ASP A 112 16.30 -8.25 -9.44
CA ASP A 112 16.18 -8.03 -7.99
C ASP A 112 14.74 -7.72 -7.54
N ALA A 113 13.75 -7.78 -8.44
CA ALA A 113 12.38 -7.45 -8.10
C ALA A 113 11.79 -8.47 -7.11
N ALA A 114 11.27 -7.99 -5.98
CA ALA A 114 10.40 -8.80 -5.13
C ALA A 114 8.99 -8.78 -5.71
N ILE A 115 8.51 -9.93 -6.15
CA ILE A 115 7.17 -10.11 -6.74
C ILE A 115 6.36 -11.01 -5.82
N ASP A 116 5.15 -10.59 -5.50
CA ASP A 116 4.16 -11.36 -4.76
C ASP A 116 2.79 -11.23 -5.44
N PHE A 117 1.87 -12.15 -5.15
CA PHE A 117 0.53 -12.12 -5.73
C PHE A 117 -0.54 -12.75 -4.84
N SER A 118 -1.79 -12.41 -5.14
CA SER A 118 -2.98 -13.03 -4.58
C SER A 118 -3.95 -13.41 -5.69
N ILE A 119 -4.69 -14.49 -5.49
CA ILE A 119 -5.73 -14.95 -6.42
C ILE A 119 -7.03 -14.22 -6.07
N GLU A 120 -7.62 -13.51 -7.05
CA GLU A 120 -8.91 -12.83 -6.92
C GLU A 120 -10.08 -13.70 -7.38
N ASP A 121 -9.87 -14.46 -8.45
CA ASP A 121 -10.84 -15.42 -8.96
C ASP A 121 -10.15 -16.64 -9.59
N GLU A 122 -10.90 -17.74 -9.63
CA GLU A 122 -10.51 -18.99 -10.27
C GLU A 122 -11.74 -19.59 -10.93
N ARG A 123 -11.60 -19.95 -12.19
CA ARG A 123 -12.64 -20.60 -12.98
C ARG A 123 -12.04 -21.86 -13.62
N GLU A 124 -12.68 -22.98 -13.39
CA GLU A 124 -12.40 -24.23 -14.10
C GLU A 124 -13.45 -24.42 -15.19
N GLY A 125 -12.99 -24.66 -16.42
CA GLY A 125 -13.80 -25.02 -17.58
C GLY A 125 -13.43 -26.41 -18.09
N ASP A 126 -14.05 -26.82 -19.21
CA ASP A 126 -13.84 -28.13 -19.84
C ASP A 126 -12.40 -28.25 -20.41
N GLY A 127 -11.46 -28.61 -19.54
CA GLY A 127 -10.03 -28.80 -19.86
C GLY A 127 -9.14 -27.56 -19.73
N SER A 128 -9.66 -26.42 -19.28
CA SER A 128 -8.87 -25.19 -19.07
C SER A 128 -9.16 -24.54 -17.72
N ALA A 129 -8.12 -23.94 -17.13
CA ALA A 129 -8.23 -23.14 -15.92
C ALA A 129 -7.95 -21.67 -16.24
N SER A 130 -8.68 -20.77 -15.58
CA SER A 130 -8.49 -19.32 -15.63
C SER A 130 -8.34 -18.78 -14.22
N PHE A 131 -7.26 -18.03 -13.98
CA PHE A 131 -6.98 -17.36 -12.72
C PHE A 131 -6.89 -15.85 -12.92
N GLY A 132 -7.73 -15.09 -12.23
CA GLY A 132 -7.54 -13.66 -12.01
C GLY A 132 -6.65 -13.45 -10.80
N VAL A 133 -5.54 -12.73 -10.98
CA VAL A 133 -4.57 -12.48 -9.91
C VAL A 133 -4.22 -10.99 -9.82
N VAL A 134 -4.01 -10.52 -8.59
CA VAL A 134 -3.35 -9.24 -8.33
C VAL A 134 -1.90 -9.51 -7.97
N ALA A 135 -1.00 -9.05 -8.82
CA ALA A 135 0.43 -9.13 -8.62
C ALA A 135 1.00 -7.76 -8.24
N ALA A 136 1.96 -7.76 -7.32
CA ALA A 136 2.69 -6.58 -6.88
C ALA A 136 4.19 -6.81 -7.01
N ALA A 137 4.92 -5.77 -7.44
CA ALA A 137 6.37 -5.79 -7.55
C ALA A 137 7.00 -4.57 -6.87
N LEU A 138 8.00 -4.82 -6.02
CA LEU A 138 8.83 -3.78 -5.40
C LEU A 138 10.29 -3.94 -5.86
N PRO A 139 11.02 -2.85 -6.15
CA PRO A 139 12.46 -2.90 -6.43
C PRO A 139 13.25 -3.58 -5.30
N GLY A 140 14.23 -4.40 -5.65
CA GLY A 140 15.05 -5.12 -4.67
C GLY A 140 15.85 -4.22 -3.75
N GLU A 141 16.40 -3.13 -4.29
CA GLU A 141 17.08 -2.09 -3.50
C GLU A 141 16.17 -1.54 -2.39
N ARG A 142 14.89 -1.30 -2.72
CA ARG A 142 13.92 -0.80 -1.74
C ARG A 142 13.60 -1.83 -0.66
N ILE A 143 13.47 -3.11 -1.02
CA ILE A 143 13.33 -4.19 -0.04
C ILE A 143 14.57 -4.29 0.87
N GLY A 144 15.77 -4.20 0.28
CA GLY A 144 17.04 -4.19 1.01
C GLY A 144 17.09 -3.06 2.03
N TRP A 145 16.80 -1.83 1.58
CA TRP A 145 16.70 -0.65 2.42
C TRP A 145 15.71 -0.84 3.58
N LEU A 146 14.51 -1.36 3.30
CA LEU A 146 13.48 -1.61 4.33
C LEU A 146 13.97 -2.62 5.37
N ARG A 147 14.61 -3.71 4.94
CA ARG A 147 15.15 -4.74 5.83
C ARG A 147 16.23 -4.16 6.75
N GLU A 148 17.16 -3.38 6.20
CA GLU A 148 18.23 -2.75 6.97
C GLU A 148 17.69 -1.73 7.98
N ALA A 149 16.79 -0.83 7.54
CA ALA A 149 16.18 0.17 8.41
C ALA A 149 15.40 -0.48 9.57
N LEU A 150 14.59 -1.50 9.29
CA LEU A 150 13.84 -2.22 10.32
C LEU A 150 14.77 -3.00 11.26
N ALA A 151 15.81 -3.64 10.74
CA ALA A 151 16.79 -4.35 11.55
C ALA A 151 17.52 -3.41 12.52
N CYS A 152 17.99 -2.25 12.04
CA CYS A 152 18.58 -1.21 12.87
C CYS A 152 17.57 -0.66 13.90
N ALA A 153 16.29 -0.58 13.53
CA ALA A 153 15.21 -0.20 14.45
C ALA A 153 14.84 -1.29 15.48
N LYS A 154 15.46 -2.48 15.39
CA LYS A 154 15.11 -3.68 16.16
C LYS A 154 13.64 -4.06 16.00
N LEU A 155 13.18 -4.05 14.74
CA LEU A 155 11.84 -4.44 14.33
C LEU A 155 11.93 -5.65 13.39
N ARG A 156 10.88 -6.48 13.43
CA ARG A 156 10.68 -7.60 12.51
C ARG A 156 9.55 -7.26 11.55
N ALA A 157 9.85 -7.17 10.26
CA ALA A 157 8.81 -7.04 9.25
C ALA A 157 7.92 -8.30 9.28
N VAL A 158 6.62 -8.12 9.55
CA VAL A 158 5.64 -9.20 9.46
C VAL A 158 4.78 -9.11 8.21
N SER A 159 4.63 -7.90 7.66
CA SER A 159 3.90 -7.66 6.41
C SER A 159 4.35 -6.34 5.80
N ILE A 160 4.28 -6.27 4.47
CA ILE A 160 4.37 -5.03 3.71
C ILE A 160 3.05 -4.92 2.94
N GLY A 161 2.39 -3.77 2.99
CA GLY A 161 1.14 -3.50 2.29
C GLY A 161 1.12 -2.08 1.74
N LEU A 162 0.05 -1.71 1.05
CA LEU A 162 -0.10 -0.36 0.50
C LEU A 162 -0.95 0.51 1.41
N LYS A 163 -0.65 1.82 1.47
CA LYS A 163 -1.52 2.80 2.15
C LYS A 163 -2.94 2.77 1.59
N THR A 164 -3.06 2.58 0.28
CA THR A 164 -4.34 2.47 -0.43
C THR A 164 -5.19 1.30 0.04
N ASP A 165 -4.58 0.20 0.50
CA ASP A 165 -5.31 -0.95 1.05
C ASP A 165 -5.93 -0.61 2.40
N GLY A 166 -5.24 0.21 3.21
CA GLY A 166 -5.77 0.76 4.46
C GLY A 166 -6.98 1.65 4.22
N VAL A 167 -6.90 2.55 3.23
CA VAL A 167 -8.04 3.39 2.81
C VAL A 167 -9.22 2.51 2.37
N ALA A 168 -8.98 1.53 1.51
CA ALA A 168 -10.01 0.60 1.06
C ALA A 168 -10.62 -0.22 2.21
N ALA A 169 -9.81 -0.65 3.17
CA ALA A 169 -10.27 -1.37 4.35
C ALA A 169 -11.21 -0.51 5.21
N LEU A 170 -10.88 0.76 5.43
CA LEU A 170 -11.74 1.70 6.14
C LEU A 170 -13.07 1.88 5.40
N MET A 171 -13.05 2.03 4.09
CA MET A 171 -14.27 2.18 3.29
C MET A 171 -15.16 0.93 3.31
N ARG A 172 -14.58 -0.27 3.29
CA ARG A 172 -15.34 -1.53 3.43
C ARG A 172 -16.09 -1.65 4.76
N THR A 173 -15.64 -0.96 5.81
CA THR A 173 -16.34 -0.95 7.11
C THR A 173 -17.56 -0.05 7.16
N SER A 174 -17.69 0.88 6.21
CA SER A 174 -18.79 1.84 6.17
C SER A 174 -19.89 1.33 5.24
N SER A 175 -21.06 1.01 5.81
CA SER A 175 -22.16 0.35 5.10
C SER A 175 -22.85 1.18 4.02
N SER A 176 -22.64 2.50 4.01
CA SER A 176 -23.32 3.45 3.12
C SER A 176 -22.85 3.43 1.67
N TRP A 177 -21.77 2.71 1.35
CA TRP A 177 -21.09 2.78 0.04
C TRP A 177 -21.07 1.44 -0.71
N ARG A 178 -21.89 0.47 -0.26
CA ARG A 178 -21.87 -0.90 -0.80
C ARG A 178 -22.49 -1.04 -2.20
N SER A 179 -23.25 -0.04 -2.64
CA SER A 179 -23.80 0.01 -4.00
C SER A 179 -23.20 1.19 -4.75
N GLY A 180 -22.47 0.91 -5.83
CA GLY A 180 -21.93 1.91 -6.75
C GLY A 180 -20.43 2.15 -6.61
N ARG A 181 -19.93 3.06 -7.47
CA ARG A 181 -18.52 3.47 -7.52
C ARG A 181 -18.26 4.58 -6.52
N VAL A 182 -17.19 4.45 -5.74
CA VAL A 182 -16.77 5.41 -4.70
C VAL A 182 -15.32 5.78 -4.91
N LEU A 183 -15.01 7.07 -4.95
CA LEU A 183 -13.64 7.57 -4.90
C LEU A 183 -13.31 7.96 -3.47
N ALA A 184 -12.48 7.15 -2.82
CA ALA A 184 -11.91 7.46 -1.52
C ALA A 184 -10.59 8.21 -1.70
N ILE A 185 -10.38 9.24 -0.87
CA ILE A 185 -9.18 10.07 -0.90
C ILE A 185 -8.52 10.01 0.47
N GLY A 186 -7.32 9.45 0.54
CA GLY A 186 -6.46 9.48 1.71
C GLY A 186 -5.52 10.68 1.63
N PHE A 187 -5.52 11.54 2.65
CA PHE A 187 -4.63 12.70 2.69
C PHE A 187 -3.32 12.37 3.41
N GLY A 188 -2.19 12.61 2.73
CA GLY A 188 -0.88 12.67 3.34
C GLY A 188 -0.39 14.11 3.47
N LYS A 189 0.71 14.33 4.20
CA LYS A 189 1.29 15.68 4.35
C LYS A 189 1.84 16.29 3.06
N ARG A 190 2.15 15.47 2.05
CA ARG A 190 2.77 15.91 0.80
C ARG A 190 1.99 15.50 -0.44
N GLY A 191 0.76 15.02 -0.29
CA GLY A 191 0.03 14.44 -1.40
C GLY A 191 -1.27 13.75 -0.97
N ALA A 192 -1.88 13.05 -1.92
CA ALA A 192 -3.10 12.31 -1.70
C ALA A 192 -3.09 10.97 -2.44
N ASP A 193 -3.64 9.95 -1.77
CA ASP A 193 -3.92 8.64 -2.34
C ASP A 193 -5.38 8.62 -2.81
N PHE A 194 -5.59 8.34 -4.08
CA PHE A 194 -6.90 8.22 -4.70
C PHE A 194 -7.21 6.75 -4.93
N VAL A 195 -8.29 6.25 -4.34
CA VAL A 195 -8.72 4.85 -4.43
C VAL A 195 -10.14 4.81 -4.96
N LEU A 196 -10.28 4.37 -6.21
CA LEU A 196 -11.59 4.08 -6.78
C LEU A 196 -11.99 2.66 -6.39
N MET A 197 -13.16 2.57 -5.78
CA MET A 197 -13.80 1.32 -5.42
C MET A 197 -15.08 1.12 -6.22
N ASP A 198 -15.34 -0.13 -6.60
CA ASP A 198 -16.62 -0.55 -7.15
C ASP A 198 -17.09 -1.78 -6.38
N SER A 199 -18.32 -1.75 -5.86
CA SER A 199 -18.95 -2.89 -5.18
C SER A 199 -18.07 -3.48 -4.07
N GLY A 200 -17.36 -2.62 -3.33
CA GLY A 200 -16.49 -2.98 -2.21
C GLY A 200 -15.08 -3.47 -2.60
N ARG A 201 -14.74 -3.52 -3.89
CA ARG A 201 -13.41 -3.89 -4.42
C ARG A 201 -12.66 -2.66 -4.90
N VAL A 202 -11.34 -2.66 -4.75
CA VAL A 202 -10.49 -1.61 -5.34
C VAL A 202 -10.36 -1.92 -6.84
N VAL A 203 -10.80 -0.99 -7.68
CA VAL A 203 -10.68 -1.11 -9.15
C VAL A 203 -9.55 -0.25 -9.70
N TYR A 204 -9.18 0.80 -8.98
CA TYR A 204 -8.06 1.65 -9.34
C TYR A 204 -7.49 2.35 -8.10
N SER A 205 -6.18 2.56 -8.08
CA SER A 205 -5.53 3.34 -7.04
C SER A 205 -4.31 4.06 -7.59
N ARG A 206 -4.09 5.31 -7.18
CA ARG A 206 -2.84 6.05 -7.43
C ARG A 206 -2.51 6.97 -6.26
N GLY A 207 -1.22 7.18 -6.02
CA GLY A 207 -0.72 8.24 -5.16
C GLY A 207 -0.26 9.42 -6.02
N VAL A 208 -0.49 10.64 -5.55
CA VAL A 208 -0.01 11.86 -6.21
C VAL A 208 0.60 12.77 -5.17
N ASP A 209 1.83 13.22 -5.42
CA ASP A 209 2.45 14.26 -4.61
C ASP A 209 1.88 15.63 -4.99
N ALA A 210 1.59 16.43 -3.97
CA ALA A 210 1.28 17.84 -4.14
C ALA A 210 2.54 18.60 -4.53
N VAL A 211 2.42 19.43 -5.56
CA VAL A 211 3.52 20.22 -6.14
C VAL A 211 3.18 21.69 -6.17
N GLY A 212 4.20 22.56 -6.20
CA GLY A 212 4.02 24.01 -6.13
C GLY A 212 3.35 24.43 -4.82
N ASP A 213 2.48 25.44 -4.91
CA ASP A 213 1.74 26.03 -3.78
C ASP A 213 0.95 24.99 -2.97
N ALA A 214 0.44 23.94 -3.62
CA ALA A 214 -0.29 22.86 -2.95
C ALA A 214 0.62 21.99 -2.07
N GLY A 215 1.93 21.98 -2.32
CA GLY A 215 2.92 21.28 -1.51
C GLY A 215 3.48 22.13 -0.36
N GLU A 216 3.12 23.41 -0.27
CA GLU A 216 3.59 24.31 0.77
C GLU A 216 2.80 24.12 2.07
N ALA A 217 3.52 24.07 3.19
CA ALA A 217 2.89 23.90 4.50
C ALA A 217 2.04 25.14 4.85
N GLY A 218 0.77 24.91 5.21
CA GLY A 218 -0.15 25.95 5.65
C GLY A 218 -0.98 26.60 4.54
N ASN A 219 -0.85 26.14 3.29
CA ASN A 219 -1.68 26.59 2.17
C ASN A 219 -2.85 25.63 1.89
N ASP A 220 -3.75 25.52 2.86
CA ASP A 220 -4.85 24.54 2.85
C ASP A 220 -5.81 24.75 1.66
N GLU A 221 -6.00 26.00 1.21
CA GLU A 221 -6.87 26.33 0.08
C GLU A 221 -6.28 25.85 -1.26
N ALA A 222 -4.98 26.10 -1.49
CA ALA A 222 -4.29 25.60 -2.67
C ALA A 222 -4.27 24.05 -2.68
N PHE A 223 -4.02 23.43 -1.52
CA PHE A 223 -4.06 21.98 -1.38
C PHE A 223 -5.47 21.43 -1.70
N ALA A 224 -6.54 22.01 -1.14
CA ALA A 224 -7.90 21.58 -1.40
C ALA A 224 -8.28 21.71 -2.89
N SER A 225 -7.90 22.81 -3.54
CA SER A 225 -8.12 23.02 -4.97
C SER A 225 -7.38 22.00 -5.85
N TRP A 226 -6.12 21.70 -5.49
CA TRP A 226 -5.32 20.68 -6.13
C TRP A 226 -5.94 19.29 -5.97
N VAL A 227 -6.37 18.92 -4.75
CA VAL A 227 -7.08 17.64 -4.49
C VAL A 227 -8.33 17.55 -5.36
N ALA A 228 -9.15 18.59 -5.42
CA ALA A 228 -10.38 18.59 -6.21
C ALA A 228 -10.09 18.35 -7.70
N THR A 229 -9.00 18.95 -8.20
CA THR A 229 -8.53 18.77 -9.58
C THR A 229 -8.08 17.32 -9.83
N GLU A 230 -7.25 16.76 -8.96
CA GLU A 230 -6.77 15.38 -9.08
C GLU A 230 -7.88 14.34 -8.85
N ALA A 231 -8.86 14.64 -8.00
CA ALA A 231 -10.05 13.82 -7.80
C ALA A 231 -10.89 13.77 -9.08
N ARG A 232 -11.16 14.93 -9.70
CA ARG A 232 -11.89 15.02 -10.97
C ARG A 232 -11.14 14.28 -12.08
N ARG A 233 -9.82 14.48 -12.19
CA ARG A 233 -8.97 13.78 -13.17
C ARG A 233 -9.09 12.27 -13.01
N THR A 234 -8.92 11.77 -11.78
CA THR A 234 -9.03 10.34 -11.46
C THR A 234 -10.42 9.81 -11.82
N TRP A 235 -11.47 10.52 -11.40
CA TRP A 235 -12.84 10.11 -11.69
C TRP A 235 -13.11 10.04 -13.19
N MET A 236 -12.75 11.06 -13.97
CA MET A 236 -13.03 11.10 -15.41
C MET A 236 -12.31 10.00 -16.19
N THR A 237 -11.06 9.68 -15.83
CA THR A 237 -10.31 8.59 -16.49
C THR A 237 -11.00 7.24 -16.34
N HIS A 238 -11.74 7.00 -15.25
CA HIS A 238 -12.36 5.71 -14.94
C HIS A 238 -13.88 5.69 -15.05
N ALA A 239 -14.54 6.85 -15.07
CA ALA A 239 -15.97 6.96 -15.37
C ALA A 239 -16.28 6.73 -16.86
N VAL A 240 -15.29 6.90 -17.74
CA VAL A 240 -15.42 6.73 -19.21
C VAL A 240 -15.01 5.32 -19.67
N GLN A 241 -14.65 4.41 -18.77
CA GLN A 241 -14.58 2.98 -19.08
C GLN A 241 -15.93 2.33 -18.71
N PRO A 242 -16.88 2.21 -19.66
CA PRO A 242 -17.99 1.28 -19.49
C PRO A 242 -17.45 -0.15 -19.53
N ASP A 243 -18.17 -1.06 -18.89
CA ASP A 243 -17.90 -2.49 -18.79
C ASP A 243 -17.24 -3.06 -20.06
N ALA A 244 -15.92 -3.33 -19.98
CA ALA A 244 -15.24 -4.21 -20.92
C ALA A 244 -15.41 -5.69 -20.52
N GLU A 245 -16.48 -6.01 -19.79
CA GLU A 245 -16.92 -7.36 -19.45
C GLU A 245 -18.42 -7.52 -19.73
N GLN A 246 -18.81 -7.37 -21.00
CA GLN A 246 -19.87 -8.17 -21.59
C GLN A 246 -19.49 -8.46 -23.05
N ILE A 247 -18.88 -9.64 -23.27
CA ILE A 247 -19.13 -10.64 -24.33
C ILE A 247 -18.13 -11.78 -24.10
#